data_AF-A0A7S2AYQ0-F1
#
_entry.id   AF-A0A7S2AYQ0-F1
#
_cell.length_a   1.000
_cell.length_b   1.000
_cell.length_c   1.000
_cell.angle_alpha   90.00
_cell.angle_beta   90.00
_cell.angle_gamma   90.00
#
_symmetry.space_group_name_H-M   'P 1'
#
loop_
_entity.id
_entity.type
_entity.pdbx_description
1 polymer ?
#
loop_
_entity_poly.entity_id
_entity_poly.type
_entity_poly.pdbx_seq_one_letter_code
_entity_poly.pdbx_strand_id
1 'polypeptide(L)'
;GVTDFFPVQRAVIPEVLLLSRRPSMHCRDLCVGAPTGSGKTLVYVLSVLQLLSKRQVVCCRALVVLPSRNLAVQVYEEFLKYSAAVGLKVGLVTGQRDFAEEQRSLVGEDTDLCPFMYPGRCPKRRKCGLVDILVC
;
A
#
# COMPACT_ATOMS: atom_id res chain seq x y z
N GLY A 1 2.26 20.84 -9.23
CA GLY A 1 2.14 19.53 -9.91
C GLY A 1 3.49 19.13 -10.44
N VAL A 2 3.78 17.82 -10.50
CA VAL A 2 5.05 17.30 -11.06
C VAL A 2 5.01 17.46 -12.59
N THR A 3 5.90 18.28 -13.14
CA THR A 3 5.99 18.50 -14.61
C THR A 3 6.90 17.47 -15.28
N ASP A 4 7.91 16.99 -14.56
CA ASP A 4 8.91 16.05 -15.05
C ASP A 4 9.24 14.98 -14.02
N PHE A 5 9.42 13.74 -14.47
CA PHE A 5 9.82 12.63 -13.63
C PHE A 5 11.33 12.60 -13.43
N PHE A 6 11.77 12.32 -12.20
CA PHE A 6 13.17 12.02 -11.92
C PHE A 6 13.61 10.77 -12.71
N PRO A 7 14.92 10.62 -13.03
CA PRO A 7 15.43 9.47 -13.79
C PRO A 7 14.98 8.11 -13.24
N VAL A 8 14.99 7.96 -11.90
CA VAL A 8 14.54 6.72 -11.23
C VAL A 8 13.05 6.46 -11.42
N GLN A 9 12.22 7.51 -11.43
CA GLN A 9 10.78 7.39 -11.68
C GLN A 9 10.51 6.98 -13.12
N ARG A 10 11.23 7.59 -14.08
CA ARG A 10 11.11 7.26 -15.50
C ARG A 10 11.54 5.82 -15.81
N ALA A 11 12.53 5.30 -15.10
CA ALA A 11 12.98 3.92 -15.25
C ALA A 11 11.99 2.91 -14.65
N VAL A 12 11.44 3.20 -13.46
CA VAL A 12 10.68 2.20 -12.69
C VAL A 12 9.18 2.21 -13.01
N ILE A 13 8.56 3.38 -13.14
CA ILE A 13 7.09 3.50 -13.28
C ILE A 13 6.56 2.70 -14.48
N PRO A 14 7.16 2.76 -15.69
CA PRO A 14 6.70 1.97 -16.83
C PRO A 14 6.76 0.47 -16.58
N GLU A 15 7.84 -0.03 -15.96
CA GLU A 15 8.00 -1.45 -15.63
C GLU A 15 6.89 -1.95 -14.70
N VAL A 16 6.56 -1.17 -13.66
CA VAL A 16 5.48 -1.53 -12.73
C VAL A 16 4.10 -1.48 -13.39
N LEU A 17 3.87 -0.51 -14.29
CA LEU A 17 2.63 -0.44 -15.07
C LEU A 17 2.46 -1.64 -16.01
N LEU A 18 3.56 -2.13 -16.60
CA LEU A 18 3.56 -3.32 -17.45
C LEU A 18 3.28 -4.58 -16.63
N LEU A 19 3.91 -4.72 -15.46
CA LEU A 19 3.65 -5.82 -14.52
C LEU A 19 2.17 -5.90 -14.14
N SER A 20 1.57 -4.74 -13.85
CA SER A 20 0.15 -4.65 -13.51
C SER A 20 -0.78 -5.13 -14.63
N ARG A 21 -0.33 -5.11 -15.90
CA ARG A 21 -1.13 -5.53 -17.08
C ARG A 21 -1.00 -7.02 -17.41
N ARG A 22 0.02 -7.73 -16.90
CA ARG A 22 0.28 -9.14 -17.21
C ARG A 22 0.34 -9.99 -15.94
N PRO A 23 -0.80 -10.38 -15.36
CA PRO A 23 -0.85 -11.14 -14.11
C PRO A 23 -0.21 -12.55 -14.19
N SER A 24 0.09 -13.05 -15.39
CA SER A 24 0.77 -14.33 -15.61
C SER A 24 2.30 -14.26 -15.46
N MET A 25 2.88 -13.06 -15.43
CA MET A 25 4.32 -12.87 -15.18
C MET A 25 4.51 -12.85 -13.67
N HIS A 26 5.36 -13.74 -13.16
CA HIS A 26 5.62 -13.95 -11.73
C HIS A 26 5.91 -12.63 -11.01
N CYS A 27 5.58 -12.55 -9.71
CA CYS A 27 6.02 -11.47 -8.83
C CYS A 27 7.51 -11.20 -9.09
N ARG A 28 7.82 -10.02 -9.65
CA ARG A 28 9.20 -9.59 -9.85
C ARG A 28 9.55 -8.67 -8.71
N ASP A 29 10.54 -9.09 -7.94
CA ASP A 29 11.15 -8.23 -6.94
C ASP A 29 11.92 -7.11 -7.65
N LEU A 30 11.73 -5.89 -7.16
CA LEU A 30 12.38 -4.71 -7.72
C LEU A 30 13.23 -4.05 -6.63
N CYS A 31 14.53 -3.98 -6.88
CA CYS A 31 15.46 -3.18 -6.08
C CYS A 31 15.70 -1.84 -6.78
N VAL A 32 15.50 -0.73 -6.05
CA VAL A 32 15.66 0.63 -6.58
C VAL A 32 16.74 1.38 -5.79
N GLY A 33 17.91 1.54 -6.39
CA GLY A 33 19.02 2.34 -5.86
C GLY A 33 19.08 3.73 -6.50
N ALA A 34 19.04 4.79 -5.69
CA ALA A 34 19.24 6.17 -6.14
C ALA A 34 19.65 7.06 -4.94
N PRO A 35 20.22 8.26 -5.12
CA PRO A 35 20.54 9.17 -4.03
C PRO A 35 19.29 9.76 -3.33
N THR A 36 19.41 10.20 -2.08
CA THR A 36 18.30 10.88 -1.36
C THR A 36 17.81 12.10 -2.16
N GLY A 37 16.51 12.41 -2.08
CA GLY A 37 15.92 13.49 -2.87
C GLY A 37 15.59 13.14 -4.33
N SER A 38 15.99 11.98 -4.86
CA SER A 38 15.65 11.59 -6.25
C SER A 38 14.21 11.10 -6.48
N GLY A 39 13.29 11.35 -5.55
CA GLY A 39 11.87 11.00 -5.72
C GLY A 39 11.52 9.51 -5.60
N LYS A 40 12.36 8.69 -4.92
CA LYS A 40 12.10 7.26 -4.66
C LYS A 40 10.79 7.00 -3.93
N THR A 41 10.40 7.88 -3.01
CA THR A 41 9.14 7.79 -2.26
C THR A 41 7.96 7.66 -3.21
N LEU A 42 7.86 8.56 -4.16
CA LEU A 42 6.76 8.59 -5.12
C LEU A 42 6.76 7.35 -6.03
N VAL A 43 7.93 6.79 -6.33
CA VAL A 43 8.06 5.57 -7.14
C VAL A 43 7.27 4.43 -6.51
N TYR A 44 7.57 4.06 -5.26
CA TYR A 44 6.89 2.93 -4.64
C TYR A 44 5.46 3.27 -4.22
N VAL A 45 5.15 4.52 -3.85
CA VAL A 45 3.77 4.95 -3.54
C VAL A 45 2.85 4.72 -4.74
N LEU A 46 3.20 5.26 -5.91
CA LEU A 46 2.41 5.08 -7.13
C LEU A 46 2.35 3.61 -7.56
N SER A 47 3.46 2.89 -7.41
CA SER A 47 3.55 1.47 -7.74
C SER A 47 2.58 0.62 -6.92
N VAL A 48 2.57 0.82 -5.60
CA VAL A 48 1.69 0.09 -4.68
C VAL A 48 0.23 0.44 -4.94
N LEU A 49 -0.10 1.73 -5.07
CA LEU A 49 -1.47 2.18 -5.34
C LEU A 49 -2.01 1.59 -6.65
N GLN A 50 -1.19 1.58 -7.70
CA GLN A 50 -1.57 1.04 -9.00
C GLN A 50 -1.80 -0.47 -8.95
N LEU A 51 -0.95 -1.20 -8.25
CA LEU A 51 -1.08 -2.65 -8.11
C LEU A 51 -2.33 -3.02 -7.32
N LEU A 52 -2.64 -2.25 -6.27
CA LEU A 52 -3.80 -2.47 -5.41
C LEU A 52 -5.12 -1.97 -6.02
N SER A 53 -5.08 -1.06 -7.00
CA SER A 53 -6.28 -0.51 -7.66
C SER A 53 -7.16 -1.58 -8.31
N LYS A 54 -6.56 -2.67 -8.83
CA LYS A 54 -7.30 -3.68 -9.62
C LYS A 54 -8.02 -4.76 -8.80
N ARG A 55 -7.53 -5.07 -7.60
CA ARG A 55 -8.01 -6.22 -6.81
C ARG A 55 -8.89 -5.73 -5.68
N GLN A 56 -10.18 -6.07 -5.67
CA GLN A 56 -11.11 -5.66 -4.62
C GLN A 56 -11.23 -6.74 -3.54
N VAL A 57 -10.16 -6.93 -2.76
CA VAL A 57 -10.22 -7.69 -1.50
C VAL A 57 -10.05 -6.70 -0.37
N VAL A 58 -10.98 -6.70 0.57
CA VAL A 58 -10.95 -5.79 1.71
C VAL A 58 -10.10 -6.45 2.79
N CYS A 59 -8.78 -6.34 2.69
CA CYS A 59 -7.82 -6.81 3.68
C CYS A 59 -6.54 -5.98 3.57
N CYS A 60 -5.63 -6.14 4.54
CA CYS A 60 -4.29 -5.56 4.40
C CYS A 60 -3.56 -6.26 3.24
N ARG A 61 -3.19 -5.51 2.20
CA ARG A 61 -2.60 -6.03 0.97
C ARG A 61 -1.19 -5.53 0.71
N ALA A 62 -0.77 -4.46 1.37
CA ALA A 62 0.61 -3.96 1.32
C ALA A 62 1.08 -3.55 2.71
N LEU A 63 2.34 -3.90 3.00
CA LEU A 63 3.07 -3.46 4.18
C LEU A 63 4.29 -2.65 3.72
N VAL A 64 4.41 -1.43 4.24
CA VAL A 64 5.53 -0.54 3.98
C VAL A 64 6.30 -0.40 5.28
N VAL A 65 7.53 -0.94 5.29
CA VAL A 65 8.40 -0.94 6.48
C VAL A 65 9.47 0.11 6.32
N LEU A 66 9.59 1.00 7.30
CA LEU A 66 10.53 2.10 7.28
C LEU A 66 11.44 2.07 8.52
N PRO A 67 12.69 2.55 8.41
CA PRO A 67 13.66 2.48 9.50
C PRO A 67 13.36 3.45 10.65
N SER A 68 12.51 4.46 10.44
CA SER A 68 12.22 5.47 11.47
C SER A 68 10.76 5.93 11.43
N ARG A 69 10.24 6.26 12.61
CA ARG A 69 8.87 6.75 12.80
C ARG A 69 8.59 8.04 12.03
N ASN A 70 9.54 8.97 12.04
CA ASN A 70 9.38 10.24 11.31
C ASN A 70 9.26 10.00 9.80
N LEU A 71 10.01 9.03 9.28
CA LEU A 71 9.90 8.64 7.88
C LEU A 71 8.57 7.93 7.61
N ALA A 72 8.09 7.08 8.52
CA ALA A 72 6.77 6.45 8.43
C ALA A 72 5.64 7.48 8.32
N VAL A 73 5.66 8.52 9.15
CA VAL A 73 4.68 9.61 9.10
C VAL A 73 4.75 10.35 7.75
N GLN A 74 5.95 10.71 7.28
CA GLN A 74 6.12 11.40 5.99
C GLN A 74 5.62 10.56 4.81
N VAL A 75 5.92 9.26 4.80
CA VAL A 75 5.50 8.35 3.74
C VAL A 75 3.99 8.11 3.80
N TYR A 76 3.44 7.97 4.99
CA TYR A 76 1.99 7.86 5.20
C TYR A 76 1.23 9.07 4.65
N GLU A 77 1.69 10.29 4.93
CA GLU A 77 1.12 11.52 4.35
C GLU A 77 1.21 11.51 2.82
N GLU A 78 2.31 11.03 2.24
CA GLU A 78 2.45 10.91 0.79
C GLU A 78 1.47 9.89 0.21
N PHE A 79 1.24 8.76 0.88
CA PHE A 79 0.20 7.80 0.49
C PHE A 79 -1.20 8.41 0.53
N LEU A 80 -1.55 9.16 1.59
CA LEU A 80 -2.86 9.79 1.72
C LEU A 80 -3.19 10.76 0.59
N LYS A 81 -2.18 11.49 0.06
CA LYS A 81 -2.37 12.42 -1.07
C LYS A 81 -2.92 11.75 -2.31
N TYR A 82 -2.54 10.50 -2.58
CA TYR A 82 -2.92 9.78 -3.80
C TYR A 82 -3.92 8.65 -3.55
N SER A 83 -4.01 8.12 -2.32
CA SER A 83 -4.90 6.99 -2.01
C SER A 83 -6.37 7.35 -2.15
N ALA A 84 -6.74 8.62 -1.89
CA ALA A 84 -8.09 9.12 -2.05
C ALA A 84 -8.61 9.00 -3.49
N ALA A 85 -7.75 9.21 -4.49
CA ALA A 85 -8.11 9.08 -5.91
C ALA A 85 -8.39 7.63 -6.33
N VAL A 86 -7.80 6.66 -5.61
CA VAL A 86 -7.93 5.22 -5.89
C VAL A 86 -8.95 4.53 -4.97
N GLY A 87 -9.43 5.22 -3.93
CA GLY A 87 -10.34 4.68 -2.92
C GLY A 87 -9.69 3.66 -1.98
N LEU A 88 -8.38 3.76 -1.77
CA LEU A 88 -7.62 2.85 -0.88
C LEU A 88 -7.47 3.46 0.52
N LYS A 89 -7.63 2.63 1.55
CA LYS A 89 -7.42 3.04 2.95
C LYS A 89 -6.00 2.76 3.39
N VAL A 90 -5.37 3.74 4.02
CA VAL A 90 -3.99 3.67 4.50
C VAL A 90 -4.03 3.78 6.02
N GLY A 91 -3.28 2.93 6.70
CA GLY A 91 -3.10 2.94 8.15
C GLY A 91 -1.65 3.20 8.50
N LEU A 92 -1.43 3.84 9.65
CA LEU A 92 -0.12 4.14 10.19
C LEU A 92 0.02 3.47 11.56
N VAL A 93 1.12 2.76 11.75
CA VAL A 93 1.53 2.14 13.00
C VAL A 93 2.87 2.71 13.36
N THR A 94 3.00 3.30 14.55
CA THR A 94 4.29 3.87 14.99
C THR A 94 4.74 3.34 16.35
N GLY A 95 3.91 2.52 17.00
CA GLY A 95 4.17 1.98 18.33
C GLY A 95 4.15 3.06 19.42
N GLN A 96 3.42 4.16 19.19
CA GLN A 96 3.19 5.19 20.23
C GLN A 96 1.98 4.89 21.10
N ARG A 97 1.07 4.05 20.61
CA ARG A 97 -0.10 3.57 21.36
C ARG A 97 0.12 2.11 21.73
N ASP A 98 -0.67 1.62 22.67
CA ASP A 98 -0.63 0.22 23.03
C ASP A 98 -0.88 -0.65 21.79
N PHE A 99 -0.10 -1.72 21.67
CA PHE A 99 -0.20 -2.66 20.56
C PHE A 99 -1.64 -3.18 20.38
N ALA A 100 -2.33 -3.44 21.49
CA ALA A 100 -3.72 -3.89 21.47
C ALA A 100 -4.70 -2.83 20.92
N GLU A 101 -4.40 -1.53 21.05
CA GLU A 101 -5.20 -0.45 20.47
C GLU A 101 -4.90 -0.25 18.98
N GLU A 102 -3.61 -0.23 18.59
CA GLU A 102 -3.23 -0.16 17.18
C GLU A 102 -3.80 -1.36 16.41
N GLN A 103 -3.68 -2.57 16.95
CA GLN A 103 -4.26 -3.78 16.33
C GLN A 103 -5.78 -3.69 16.17
N ARG A 104 -6.50 -3.19 17.19
CA ARG A 104 -7.96 -3.00 17.11
C ARG A 104 -8.36 -2.06 15.98
N SER A 105 -7.59 -1.00 15.76
CA SER A 105 -7.84 -0.04 14.67
C SER A 105 -7.65 -0.64 13.26
N LEU A 106 -6.81 -1.67 13.13
CA LEU A 106 -6.48 -2.31 11.85
C LEU A 106 -7.44 -3.45 11.51
N VAL A 107 -7.79 -4.26 12.51
CA VAL A 107 -8.46 -5.55 12.31
C VAL A 107 -9.95 -5.49 12.64
N GLY A 108 -10.40 -4.55 13.49
CA GLY A 108 -11.77 -4.50 14.01
C GLY A 108 -12.04 -5.64 15.00
N GLU A 109 -12.86 -5.39 16.03
CA GLU A 109 -13.10 -6.33 17.14
C GLU A 109 -13.84 -7.63 16.73
N ASP A 110 -14.46 -7.67 15.53
CA ASP A 110 -15.16 -8.86 15.00
C ASP A 110 -14.56 -9.31 13.66
N THR A 111 -13.34 -9.82 13.67
CA THR A 111 -12.86 -10.66 12.56
C THR A 111 -13.23 -12.10 12.84
N ASP A 112 -14.51 -12.42 12.68
CA ASP A 112 -14.89 -13.78 12.32
C ASP A 112 -14.06 -14.12 11.07
N LEU A 113 -13.11 -15.05 11.21
CA LEU A 113 -12.39 -15.63 10.09
C LEU A 113 -13.42 -16.05 9.05
N CYS A 114 -13.65 -15.21 8.04
CA CYS A 114 -14.53 -15.56 6.96
C CYS A 114 -13.86 -16.75 6.25
N PRO A 115 -14.44 -17.96 6.30
CA PRO A 115 -13.82 -19.15 5.68
C PRO A 115 -13.72 -19.01 4.15
N PHE A 116 -14.36 -17.98 3.60
CA PHE A 116 -14.44 -17.61 2.19
C PHE A 116 -13.30 -16.70 1.73
N MET A 117 -12.09 -16.80 2.31
CA MET A 117 -10.91 -16.03 1.89
C MET A 117 -10.37 -16.41 0.48
N TYR A 118 -11.18 -17.12 -0.32
CA TYR A 118 -10.99 -17.36 -1.74
C TYR A 118 -11.59 -16.21 -2.57
N PRO A 119 -10.94 -15.80 -3.67
CA PRO A 119 -11.42 -14.71 -4.51
C PRO A 119 -12.82 -15.03 -5.09
N GLY A 120 -13.81 -14.18 -4.81
CA GLY A 120 -15.10 -14.17 -5.51
C GLY A 120 -16.36 -14.55 -4.71
N ARG A 121 -16.27 -14.87 -3.41
CA ARG A 121 -17.45 -15.33 -2.62
C ARG A 121 -17.58 -14.72 -1.21
N CYS A 122 -17.26 -13.44 -1.01
CA CYS A 122 -17.64 -12.75 0.23
C CYS A 122 -18.96 -11.98 0.04
N PRO A 123 -20.12 -12.49 0.49
CA PRO A 123 -21.41 -11.80 0.36
C PRO A 123 -21.54 -10.59 1.30
N LYS A 124 -20.68 -10.46 2.33
CA LYS A 124 -20.68 -9.32 3.24
C LYS A 124 -19.55 -8.35 2.88
N ARG A 125 -19.90 -7.31 2.14
CA ARG A 125 -19.04 -6.15 1.78
C ARG A 125 -18.53 -5.33 2.98
N ARG A 126 -18.66 -5.80 4.23
CA ARG A 126 -18.70 -4.95 5.43
C ARG A 126 -17.71 -5.25 6.57
N LYS A 127 -16.99 -6.38 6.61
CA LYS A 127 -16.15 -6.71 7.78
C LYS A 127 -14.85 -7.46 7.43
N CYS A 128 -14.07 -6.96 6.49
CA CYS A 128 -12.73 -7.50 6.24
C CYS A 128 -11.77 -6.30 6.17
N GLY A 129 -10.77 -6.22 7.06
CA GLY A 129 -9.71 -5.19 7.15
C GLY A 129 -10.14 -3.72 7.05
N LEU A 130 -9.91 -2.91 8.09
CA LEU A 130 -10.13 -1.46 7.98
C LEU A 130 -9.15 -0.77 7.03
N VAL A 131 -8.04 -1.45 6.67
CA VAL A 131 -6.88 -0.86 6.01
C VAL A 131 -6.41 -1.73 4.84
N ASP A 132 -6.13 -1.10 3.70
CA ASP A 132 -5.55 -1.74 2.51
C ASP A 132 -4.01 -1.70 2.52
N ILE A 133 -3.43 -0.61 3.01
CA ILE A 133 -1.98 -0.36 3.05
C ILE A 133 -1.57 0.00 4.48
N LEU A 134 -0.65 -0.76 5.07
CA LEU A 134 -0.09 -0.47 6.40
C LEU A 134 1.31 0.11 6.27
N VAL A 135 1.53 1.28 6.88
CA VAL A 135 2.85 1.93 6.98
C VAL A 135 3.34 1.82 8.42
N CYS A 136 4.55 1.27 8.62
CA CYS A 136 5.19 1.15 9.93
C CYS A 136 6.66 1.60 9.93
#